data_AF-A0A8C7AJN9-F1
#
_entry.id   AF-A0A8C7AJN9-F1
#
_cell.length_a   1.000
_cell.length_b   1.000
_cell.length_c   1.000
_cell.angle_alpha   90.00
_cell.angle_beta   90.00
_cell.angle_gamma   90.00
#
_symmetry.space_group_name_H-M   'P 1'
#
loop_
_entity.id
_entity.type
_entity.pdbx_description
1 polymer ?
#
loop_
_entity_poly.entity_id
_entity_poly.type
_entity_poly.pdbx_seq_one_letter_code
_entity_poly.pdbx_strand_id
1 'polypeptide(L)'
;MAAAAAALARLAVAFLLLVAQVACEYGMVHVVSETGGPKGKDYCILYNPQWAHLPHDLGKASLLQLRDWTASVLCSPPDVPARGFSNQIPLVARGNCTFYEKVRLAQGGGARGLLIVSKEALVPPGGNKTQYDEIGIPVALLSHKDMLDIFKSFGRAVRAALYAPNEPMLDYNMVIIFVMAVGTVALGGYWAGSRDVKKRYMKHKRDDGPEKQEDEAVDVTPVMICVFVVMCCSMLVLLYHFYDQLVYVIIGIFCLSSSTGLYSCLSPLVQRLPFGRCRVPDNSLPYFHKRPPVSLLLLALLCLAVSVVWGVFRNEDQ
;
A
#
# COMPACT_ATOMS: atom_id res chain seq x y z
N MET A 1 15.35 35.18 -0.49
CA MET A 1 14.54 34.12 0.16
C MET A 1 13.11 34.03 -0.39
N ALA A 2 12.37 35.14 -0.56
CA ALA A 2 10.98 35.11 -1.07
C ALA A 2 10.80 34.51 -2.49
N ALA A 3 11.74 34.77 -3.41
CA ALA A 3 11.66 34.25 -4.79
C ALA A 3 11.83 32.72 -4.86
N ALA A 4 12.66 32.14 -4.00
CA ALA A 4 12.88 30.69 -3.93
C ALA A 4 11.67 29.96 -3.35
N ALA A 5 11.01 30.55 -2.33
CA ALA A 5 9.77 30.02 -1.76
C ALA A 5 8.62 30.03 -2.78
N ALA A 6 8.51 31.09 -3.59
CA ALA A 6 7.50 31.19 -4.65
C ALA A 6 7.74 30.18 -5.79
N ALA A 7 9.00 29.90 -6.13
CA ALA A 7 9.36 28.90 -7.13
C ALA A 7 9.05 27.47 -6.67
N LEU A 8 9.36 27.15 -5.40
CA LEU A 8 9.02 25.85 -4.79
C LEU A 8 7.51 25.64 -4.66
N ALA A 9 6.75 26.69 -4.29
CA ALA A 9 5.29 26.61 -4.24
C ALA A 9 4.69 26.36 -5.63
N ARG A 10 5.21 27.00 -6.68
CA ARG A 10 4.74 26.78 -8.06
C ARG A 10 5.10 25.39 -8.59
N LEU A 11 6.28 24.86 -8.24
CA LEU A 11 6.67 23.48 -8.56
C LEU A 11 5.81 22.46 -7.82
N ALA A 12 5.51 22.70 -6.54
CA ALA A 12 4.63 21.84 -5.75
C ALA A 12 3.19 21.83 -6.29
N VAL A 13 2.66 22.98 -6.71
CA VAL A 13 1.33 23.09 -7.33
C VAL A 13 1.31 22.45 -8.72
N ALA A 14 2.37 22.63 -9.53
CA ALA A 14 2.49 21.97 -10.83
C ALA A 14 2.62 20.43 -10.69
N PHE A 15 3.34 19.96 -9.66
CA PHE A 15 3.44 18.55 -9.33
C PHE A 15 2.07 17.99 -8.89
N LEU A 16 1.38 18.67 -7.97
CA LEU A 16 0.01 18.31 -7.54
C LEU A 16 -1.00 18.27 -8.71
N LEU A 17 -0.88 19.19 -9.68
CA LEU A 17 -1.72 19.20 -10.88
C LEU A 17 -1.37 18.09 -11.87
N LEU A 18 -0.11 17.63 -11.93
CA LEU A 18 0.29 16.49 -12.76
C LEU A 18 -0.18 15.15 -12.18
N VAL A 19 -0.22 15.00 -10.84
CA VAL A 19 -0.69 13.76 -10.18
C VAL A 19 -2.22 13.57 -10.34
N ALA A 20 -2.98 14.63 -10.61
CA ALA A 20 -4.44 14.59 -10.69
C ALA A 20 -5.02 13.96 -11.97
N GLN A 21 -4.19 13.50 -12.92
CA GLN A 21 -4.71 12.75 -14.07
C GLN A 21 -4.83 11.26 -13.71
N VAL A 22 -5.93 10.93 -13.02
CA VAL A 22 -6.34 9.55 -12.79
C VAL A 22 -6.84 8.99 -14.13
N ALA A 23 -5.95 8.35 -14.88
CA ALA A 23 -6.28 7.69 -16.14
C ALA A 23 -6.94 6.31 -15.93
N CYS A 24 -7.08 5.86 -14.67
CA CYS A 24 -7.56 4.54 -14.32
C CYS A 24 -8.09 4.51 -12.88
N GLU A 25 -9.23 3.83 -12.65
CA GLU A 25 -9.76 3.58 -11.32
C GLU A 25 -9.95 2.08 -11.07
N TYR A 26 -9.96 1.70 -9.80
CA TYR A 26 -10.32 0.35 -9.36
C TYR A 26 -11.83 0.24 -9.16
N GLY A 27 -12.39 -0.85 -9.65
CA GLY A 27 -13.79 -1.20 -9.44
C GLY A 27 -13.92 -2.62 -8.91
N MET A 28 -15.15 -3.02 -8.65
CA MET A 28 -15.51 -4.34 -8.16
C MET A 28 -16.53 -4.98 -9.08
N VAL A 29 -16.39 -6.28 -9.32
CA VAL A 29 -17.42 -7.12 -9.92
C VAL A 29 -17.98 -8.07 -8.86
N HIS A 30 -19.24 -7.86 -8.49
CA HIS A 30 -19.96 -8.74 -7.59
C HIS A 30 -20.53 -9.90 -8.39
N VAL A 31 -20.14 -11.13 -8.05
CA VAL A 31 -20.59 -12.34 -8.75
C VAL A 31 -21.46 -13.19 -7.84
N VAL A 32 -22.61 -13.61 -8.35
CA VAL A 32 -23.56 -14.51 -7.69
C VAL A 32 -23.91 -15.68 -8.61
N SER A 33 -24.22 -16.83 -8.01
CA SER A 33 -24.74 -17.98 -8.76
C SER A 33 -26.17 -17.72 -9.21
N GLU A 34 -26.50 -18.13 -10.44
CA GLU A 34 -27.86 -17.99 -10.98
C GLU A 34 -28.89 -18.89 -10.28
N THR A 35 -28.45 -20.04 -9.74
CA THR A 35 -29.34 -21.03 -9.11
C THR A 35 -29.63 -20.76 -7.63
N GLY A 36 -29.17 -19.64 -7.08
CA GLY A 36 -29.27 -19.33 -5.66
C GLY A 36 -28.29 -20.17 -4.84
N GLY A 37 -27.17 -19.57 -4.47
CA GLY A 37 -26.06 -20.22 -3.75
C GLY A 37 -25.53 -19.37 -2.60
N PRO A 38 -24.33 -19.68 -2.04
CA PRO A 38 -23.71 -18.88 -0.98
C PRO A 38 -23.60 -17.40 -1.36
N LYS A 39 -23.50 -16.52 -0.35
CA LYS A 39 -23.34 -15.07 -0.52
C LYS A 39 -22.36 -14.76 -1.66
N GLY A 40 -22.74 -13.84 -2.54
CA GLY A 40 -21.90 -13.45 -3.68
C GLY A 40 -20.51 -13.00 -3.26
N LYS A 41 -19.55 -13.10 -4.18
CA LYS A 41 -18.15 -12.72 -3.95
C LYS A 41 -17.78 -11.57 -4.87
N ASP A 42 -17.02 -10.62 -4.31
CA ASP A 42 -16.49 -9.49 -5.06
C ASP A 42 -15.10 -9.80 -5.58
N TYR A 43 -14.82 -9.36 -6.81
CA TYR A 43 -13.51 -9.45 -7.44
C TYR A 43 -13.08 -8.07 -7.93
N CYS A 44 -11.80 -7.76 -7.76
CA CYS A 44 -11.22 -6.51 -8.21
C CYS A 44 -11.15 -6.45 -9.73
N ILE A 45 -11.59 -5.34 -10.29
CA ILE A 45 -11.48 -5.05 -11.72
C ILE A 45 -10.82 -3.70 -11.94
N LEU A 46 -10.15 -3.57 -13.07
CA LEU A 46 -9.50 -2.33 -13.47
C LEU A 46 -10.33 -1.69 -14.60
N TYR A 47 -10.83 -0.48 -14.41
CA TYR A 47 -11.70 0.17 -15.39
C TYR A 47 -11.27 1.61 -15.65
N ASN A 48 -11.73 2.16 -16.78
CA ASN A 48 -11.51 3.56 -17.10
C ASN A 48 -12.83 4.35 -16.95
N PRO A 49 -12.92 5.26 -15.96
CA PRO A 49 -14.14 6.03 -15.73
C PRO A 49 -14.48 6.99 -16.89
N GLN A 50 -13.50 7.31 -17.76
CA GLN A 50 -13.74 8.15 -18.95
C GLN A 50 -14.53 7.42 -20.04
N TRP A 51 -14.56 6.09 -20.04
CA TRP A 51 -15.28 5.30 -21.06
C TRP A 51 -16.73 5.07 -20.67
N ALA A 52 -16.94 4.75 -19.40
CA ALA A 52 -18.27 4.55 -18.84
C ALA A 52 -18.21 4.66 -17.32
N HIS A 53 -19.18 5.38 -16.76
CA HIS A 53 -19.34 5.48 -15.32
C HIS A 53 -19.98 4.22 -14.75
N LEU A 54 -19.34 3.66 -13.73
CA LEU A 54 -19.91 2.60 -12.91
C LEU A 54 -20.71 3.20 -11.75
N PRO A 55 -21.84 2.60 -11.35
CA PRO A 55 -22.55 3.02 -10.15
C PRO A 55 -21.71 2.74 -8.91
N HIS A 56 -21.85 3.59 -7.89
CA HIS A 56 -21.13 3.40 -6.62
C HIS A 56 -21.75 2.34 -5.72
N ASP A 57 -23.06 2.15 -5.82
CA ASP A 57 -23.82 1.22 -4.98
C ASP A 57 -24.17 -0.05 -5.74
N LEU A 58 -23.95 -1.21 -5.11
CA LEU A 58 -24.35 -2.50 -5.66
C LEU A 58 -25.85 -2.57 -5.98
N GLY A 59 -26.70 -1.93 -5.17
CA GLY A 59 -28.15 -1.92 -5.38
C GLY A 59 -28.63 -1.14 -6.61
N LYS A 60 -27.78 -0.27 -7.18
CA LYS A 60 -28.04 0.47 -8.43
C LYS A 60 -27.40 -0.22 -9.63
N ALA A 61 -26.50 -1.18 -9.40
CA ALA A 61 -25.83 -1.91 -10.45
C ALA A 61 -26.77 -2.95 -11.08
N SER A 62 -26.78 -3.01 -12.42
CA SER A 62 -27.57 -4.00 -13.15
C SER A 62 -26.93 -5.38 -13.02
N LEU A 63 -27.64 -6.32 -12.41
CA LEU A 63 -27.21 -7.70 -12.31
C LEU A 63 -27.49 -8.43 -13.64
N LEU A 64 -26.44 -8.71 -14.40
CA LEU A 64 -26.51 -9.25 -15.76
C LEU A 64 -25.89 -10.64 -15.82
N GLN A 65 -26.28 -11.45 -16.82
CA GLN A 65 -25.67 -12.77 -17.01
C GLN A 65 -24.22 -12.62 -17.46
N LEU A 66 -23.33 -13.27 -16.71
CA LEU A 66 -21.91 -13.30 -16.96
C LEU A 66 -21.57 -14.62 -17.64
N ARG A 67 -20.84 -14.59 -18.75
CA ARG A 67 -20.61 -15.81 -19.52
C ARG A 67 -19.23 -15.83 -20.18
N ASP A 68 -18.64 -17.01 -20.14
CA ASP A 68 -17.27 -17.25 -20.61
C ASP A 68 -17.20 -17.28 -22.13
N TRP A 69 -16.46 -16.33 -22.70
CA TRP A 69 -16.08 -16.25 -24.11
C TRP A 69 -14.56 -16.16 -24.28
N THR A 70 -13.78 -16.59 -23.27
CA THR A 70 -12.32 -16.47 -23.29
C THR A 70 -11.61 -17.34 -24.33
N ALA A 71 -12.34 -18.27 -24.95
CA ALA A 71 -11.86 -18.99 -26.14
C ALA A 71 -11.65 -18.07 -27.36
N SER A 72 -12.35 -16.93 -27.43
CA SER A 72 -12.16 -15.91 -28.45
C SER A 72 -11.53 -14.66 -27.87
N VAL A 73 -10.84 -13.93 -28.74
CA VAL A 73 -10.23 -12.63 -28.46
C VAL A 73 -11.18 -11.49 -28.87
N LEU A 74 -12.28 -11.75 -29.57
CA LEU A 74 -13.24 -10.74 -30.03
C LEU A 74 -12.55 -9.58 -30.78
N CYS A 75 -11.72 -9.90 -31.77
CA CYS A 75 -11.04 -8.91 -32.59
C CYS A 75 -11.66 -8.77 -33.98
N SER A 76 -12.56 -9.69 -34.35
CA SER A 76 -13.16 -9.73 -35.67
C SER A 76 -14.69 -9.92 -35.58
N PRO A 77 -15.48 -9.42 -36.55
CA PRO A 77 -16.92 -9.64 -36.59
C PRO A 77 -17.39 -11.11 -36.45
N PRO A 78 -16.73 -12.13 -37.04
CA PRO A 78 -17.16 -13.52 -36.88
C PRO A 78 -16.96 -14.09 -35.47
N ASP A 79 -16.21 -13.41 -34.60
CA ASP A 79 -16.08 -13.77 -33.18
C ASP A 79 -17.36 -13.49 -32.39
N VAL A 80 -18.24 -12.63 -32.91
CA VAL A 80 -19.53 -12.31 -32.28
C VAL A 80 -20.52 -13.46 -32.56
N PRO A 81 -21.16 -14.05 -31.52
CA PRO A 81 -22.14 -15.10 -31.73
C PRO A 81 -23.33 -14.59 -32.55
N ALA A 82 -23.93 -15.46 -33.38
CA ALA A 82 -25.03 -15.08 -34.28
C ALA A 82 -26.28 -14.52 -33.55
N ARG A 83 -26.46 -14.85 -32.26
CA ARG A 83 -27.54 -14.31 -31.40
C ARG A 83 -27.13 -13.04 -30.62
N GLY A 84 -25.90 -12.57 -30.81
CA GLY A 84 -25.31 -11.48 -30.05
C GLY A 84 -25.11 -11.80 -28.56
N PHE A 85 -24.77 -10.75 -27.81
CA PHE A 85 -24.55 -10.74 -26.35
C PHE A 85 -25.75 -10.12 -25.61
N SER A 86 -26.96 -10.29 -26.14
CA SER A 86 -28.19 -9.63 -25.67
C SER A 86 -28.38 -9.67 -24.15
N ASN A 87 -28.19 -8.53 -23.48
CA ASN A 87 -28.24 -8.36 -22.00
C ASN A 87 -27.26 -9.25 -21.20
N GLN A 88 -26.10 -9.52 -21.78
CA GLN A 88 -25.04 -10.30 -21.14
C GLN A 88 -23.73 -9.49 -21.04
N ILE A 89 -22.86 -9.96 -20.16
CA ILE A 89 -21.49 -9.49 -20.00
C ILE A 89 -20.56 -10.64 -20.44
N PRO A 90 -20.04 -10.59 -21.68
CA PRO A 90 -19.05 -11.57 -22.11
C PRO A 90 -17.70 -11.34 -21.42
N LEU A 91 -17.07 -12.42 -20.96
CA LEU A 91 -15.63 -12.44 -20.64
C LEU A 91 -14.83 -12.80 -21.87
N VAL A 92 -13.89 -11.95 -22.27
CA VAL A 92 -13.09 -12.14 -23.47
C VAL A 92 -11.61 -12.15 -23.09
N ALA A 93 -10.80 -12.97 -23.74
CA ALA A 93 -9.36 -12.96 -23.49
C ALA A 93 -8.71 -11.67 -24.02
N ARG A 94 -7.72 -11.16 -23.28
CA ARG A 94 -6.78 -10.17 -23.81
C ARG A 94 -6.01 -10.77 -24.99
N GLY A 95 -5.76 -9.98 -26.03
CA GLY A 95 -4.97 -10.41 -27.17
C GLY A 95 -4.45 -9.24 -27.99
N ASN A 96 -4.31 -9.43 -29.29
CA ASN A 96 -3.53 -8.55 -30.17
C ASN A 96 -4.27 -7.30 -30.70
N CYS A 97 -5.59 -7.22 -30.54
CA CYS A 97 -6.36 -6.03 -30.91
C CYS A 97 -6.51 -5.04 -29.76
N THR A 98 -6.88 -3.81 -30.11
CA THR A 98 -7.06 -2.72 -29.13
C THR A 98 -8.28 -2.95 -28.24
N PHE A 99 -8.28 -2.32 -27.07
CA PHE A 99 -9.44 -2.35 -26.17
C PHE A 99 -10.68 -1.75 -26.84
N TYR A 100 -10.52 -0.67 -27.60
CA TYR A 100 -11.61 0.00 -28.31
C TYR A 100 -12.28 -0.90 -29.35
N GLU A 101 -11.52 -1.65 -30.15
CA GLU A 101 -12.07 -2.56 -31.17
C GLU A 101 -12.96 -3.66 -30.55
N LYS A 102 -12.51 -4.26 -29.44
CA LYS A 102 -13.29 -5.27 -28.70
C LYS A 102 -14.62 -4.71 -28.21
N VAL A 103 -14.58 -3.50 -27.66
CA VAL A 103 -15.75 -2.82 -27.10
C VAL A 103 -16.74 -2.49 -28.19
N ARG A 104 -16.28 -1.99 -29.33
CA ARG A 104 -17.12 -1.70 -30.48
C ARG A 104 -17.83 -2.95 -30.99
N LEU A 105 -17.14 -4.09 -31.06
CA LEU A 105 -17.73 -5.37 -31.46
C LEU A 105 -18.72 -5.89 -30.41
N ALA A 106 -18.39 -5.81 -29.13
CA ALA A 106 -19.26 -6.25 -28.04
C ALA A 106 -20.55 -5.40 -27.97
N GLN A 107 -20.42 -4.07 -28.05
CA GLN A 107 -21.53 -3.12 -28.06
C GLN A 107 -22.40 -3.30 -29.30
N GLY A 108 -21.79 -3.46 -30.49
CA GLY A 108 -22.50 -3.80 -31.73
C GLY A 108 -23.24 -5.14 -31.66
N GLY A 109 -22.71 -6.09 -30.89
CA GLY A 109 -23.36 -7.37 -30.57
C GLY A 109 -24.45 -7.29 -29.48
N GLY A 110 -24.74 -6.11 -28.93
CA GLY A 110 -25.78 -5.92 -27.90
C GLY A 110 -25.37 -6.28 -26.47
N ALA A 111 -24.06 -6.33 -26.19
CA ALA A 111 -23.55 -6.50 -24.84
C ALA A 111 -23.91 -5.30 -23.95
N ARG A 112 -24.06 -5.52 -22.64
CA ARG A 112 -24.33 -4.46 -21.65
C ARG A 112 -23.11 -4.09 -20.81
N GLY A 113 -22.02 -4.82 -20.96
CA GLY A 113 -20.72 -4.59 -20.36
C GLY A 113 -19.71 -5.55 -20.99
N LEU A 114 -18.42 -5.29 -20.82
CA LEU A 114 -17.35 -6.15 -21.33
C LEU A 114 -16.29 -6.36 -20.25
N LEU A 115 -15.97 -7.62 -19.96
CA LEU A 115 -14.85 -7.98 -19.09
C LEU A 115 -13.72 -8.60 -19.90
N ILE A 116 -12.52 -8.04 -19.78
CA ILE A 116 -11.35 -8.47 -20.52
C ILE A 116 -10.40 -9.18 -19.57
N VAL A 117 -10.16 -10.46 -19.82
CA VAL A 117 -9.34 -11.31 -18.96
C VAL A 117 -7.87 -11.21 -19.37
N SER A 118 -7.01 -10.71 -18.48
CA SER A 118 -5.57 -10.61 -18.69
C SER A 118 -4.82 -11.67 -17.89
N LYS A 119 -3.86 -12.36 -18.54
CA LYS A 119 -2.89 -13.24 -17.86
C LYS A 119 -1.68 -12.47 -17.32
N GLU A 120 -1.38 -11.33 -17.93
CA GLU A 120 -0.32 -10.39 -17.55
C GLU A 120 -0.88 -9.30 -16.64
N ALA A 121 -0.01 -8.40 -16.17
CA ALA A 121 -0.40 -7.23 -15.38
C ALA A 121 -1.60 -6.48 -16.00
N LEU A 122 -2.54 -6.09 -15.14
CA LEU A 122 -3.72 -5.32 -15.52
C LEU A 122 -3.25 -3.93 -15.94
N VAL A 123 -3.52 -3.56 -17.19
CA VAL A 123 -3.17 -2.24 -17.74
C VAL A 123 -4.49 -1.48 -17.96
N PRO A 124 -4.58 -0.19 -17.60
CA PRO A 124 -5.76 0.61 -17.86
C PRO A 124 -6.23 0.47 -19.30
N PRO A 125 -7.53 0.28 -19.56
CA PRO A 125 -8.06 0.40 -20.91
C PRO A 125 -7.97 1.87 -21.33
N GLY A 126 -7.05 2.17 -22.24
CA GLY A 126 -6.81 3.51 -22.77
C GLY A 126 -7.20 3.63 -24.24
N GLY A 127 -7.62 4.84 -24.65
CA GLY A 127 -7.96 5.17 -26.03
C GLY A 127 -7.84 6.67 -26.29
N ASN A 128 -8.26 7.12 -27.47
CA ASN A 128 -8.29 8.54 -27.82
C ASN A 128 -9.59 9.20 -27.33
N LYS A 129 -9.57 10.51 -27.05
CA LYS A 129 -10.76 11.24 -26.56
C LYS A 129 -11.99 11.09 -27.45
N THR A 130 -11.79 11.11 -28.78
CA THR A 130 -12.88 10.93 -29.75
C THR A 130 -13.49 9.52 -29.73
N GLN A 131 -12.75 8.52 -29.24
CA GLN A 131 -13.23 7.14 -29.11
C GLN A 131 -14.09 6.95 -27.86
N TYR A 132 -14.00 7.85 -26.88
CA TYR A 132 -14.74 7.75 -25.63
C TYR A 132 -16.22 8.07 -25.82
N ASP A 133 -16.53 9.04 -26.68
CA ASP A 133 -17.92 9.47 -26.95
C ASP A 133 -18.76 8.38 -27.65
N GLU A 134 -18.12 7.40 -28.29
CA GLU A 134 -18.80 6.31 -29.00
C GLU A 134 -19.11 5.09 -28.10
N ILE A 135 -18.43 4.98 -26.95
CA ILE A 135 -18.56 3.85 -26.04
C ILE A 135 -19.72 4.09 -25.09
N GLY A 136 -20.69 3.18 -25.08
CA GLY A 136 -21.88 3.24 -24.22
C GLY A 136 -21.95 2.14 -23.17
N ILE A 137 -20.94 1.28 -23.07
CA ILE A 137 -20.91 0.12 -22.16
C ILE A 137 -19.69 0.16 -21.23
N PRO A 138 -19.80 -0.29 -19.98
CA PRO A 138 -18.67 -0.41 -19.07
C PRO A 138 -17.69 -1.50 -19.50
N VAL A 139 -16.41 -1.15 -19.43
CA VAL A 139 -15.30 -2.00 -19.86
C VAL A 139 -14.31 -2.09 -18.72
N ALA A 140 -14.03 -3.30 -18.28
CA ALA A 140 -13.08 -3.52 -17.21
C ALA A 140 -12.20 -4.75 -17.47
N LEU A 141 -11.00 -4.74 -16.92
CA LEU A 141 -10.09 -5.87 -16.96
C LEU A 141 -10.20 -6.68 -15.67
N LEU A 142 -10.12 -7.99 -15.82
CA LEU A 142 -10.14 -8.97 -14.73
C LEU A 142 -8.89 -9.86 -14.84
N SER A 143 -8.33 -10.27 -13.70
CA SER A 143 -7.21 -11.21 -13.69
C SER A 143 -7.67 -12.61 -14.13
N HIS A 144 -6.80 -13.33 -14.84
CA HIS A 144 -7.07 -14.72 -15.22
C HIS A 144 -7.26 -15.64 -14.01
N LYS A 145 -6.59 -15.35 -12.88
CA LYS A 145 -6.77 -16.12 -11.64
C LYS A 145 -8.19 -15.96 -11.08
N ASP A 146 -8.70 -14.74 -11.08
CA ASP A 146 -10.04 -14.41 -10.57
C ASP A 146 -11.13 -15.01 -11.44
N MET A 147 -10.94 -14.99 -12.76
CA MET A 147 -11.84 -15.68 -13.71
C MET A 147 -11.96 -17.18 -13.40
N LEU A 148 -10.83 -17.86 -13.17
CA LEU A 148 -10.83 -19.29 -12.85
C LEU A 148 -11.54 -19.54 -11.50
N ASP A 149 -11.34 -18.67 -10.52
CA ASP A 149 -12.00 -18.78 -9.22
C ASP A 149 -13.52 -18.57 -9.30
N ILE A 150 -13.99 -17.63 -10.13
CA ILE A 150 -15.41 -17.38 -10.38
C ILE A 150 -16.10 -18.67 -10.88
N PHE A 151 -15.59 -19.25 -11.96
CA PHE A 151 -16.24 -20.43 -12.57
C PHE A 151 -16.05 -21.70 -11.73
N LYS A 152 -15.00 -21.77 -10.91
CA LYS A 152 -14.78 -22.85 -9.95
C LYS A 152 -15.74 -22.78 -8.76
N SER A 153 -15.97 -21.58 -8.22
CA SER A 153 -16.80 -21.36 -7.03
C SER A 153 -18.30 -21.32 -7.34
N PHE A 154 -18.70 -20.72 -8.46
CA PHE A 154 -20.11 -20.47 -8.78
C PHE A 154 -20.65 -21.25 -10.00
N GLY A 155 -19.79 -21.96 -10.73
CA GLY A 155 -20.17 -22.74 -11.91
C GLY A 155 -20.34 -21.90 -13.19
N ARG A 156 -20.92 -22.49 -14.24
CA ARG A 156 -21.04 -21.87 -15.58
C ARG A 156 -22.18 -20.85 -15.72
N ALA A 157 -23.16 -20.87 -14.83
CA ALA A 157 -24.33 -20.01 -14.85
C ALA A 157 -24.24 -18.99 -13.71
N VAL A 158 -23.67 -17.82 -14.02
CA VAL A 158 -23.35 -16.77 -13.06
C VAL A 158 -23.94 -15.45 -13.50
N ARG A 159 -24.29 -14.61 -12.52
CA ARG A 159 -24.65 -13.22 -12.76
C ARG A 159 -23.65 -12.30 -12.10
N ALA A 160 -23.38 -11.18 -12.76
CA ALA A 160 -22.41 -10.20 -12.30
C ALA A 160 -23.00 -8.79 -12.33
N ALA A 161 -22.59 -7.99 -11.37
CA ALA A 161 -22.86 -6.56 -11.31
C ALA A 161 -21.53 -5.82 -11.15
N LEU A 162 -21.28 -4.81 -11.99
CA LEU A 162 -20.09 -3.97 -11.87
C LEU A 162 -20.46 -2.70 -11.10
N TYR A 163 -19.64 -2.36 -10.11
CA TYR A 163 -19.79 -1.15 -9.32
C TYR A 163 -18.41 -0.63 -8.89
N ALA A 164 -18.30 0.66 -8.63
CA ALA A 164 -17.07 1.30 -8.19
C ALA A 164 -17.32 2.01 -6.86
N PRO A 165 -17.09 1.35 -5.72
CA PRO A 165 -17.33 1.99 -4.42
C PRO A 165 -16.41 3.20 -4.25
N ASN A 166 -16.93 4.29 -3.68
CA ASN A 166 -16.12 5.46 -3.40
C ASN A 166 -15.04 5.11 -2.37
N GLU A 167 -13.78 5.39 -2.69
CA GLU A 167 -12.72 5.31 -1.70
C GLU A 167 -12.94 6.41 -0.65
N PRO A 168 -13.06 6.06 0.64
CA PRO A 168 -13.17 7.08 1.67
C PRO A 168 -11.87 7.89 1.71
N MET A 169 -11.98 9.21 1.55
CA MET A 169 -10.83 10.15 1.56
C MET A 169 -10.02 10.10 2.87
N LEU A 170 -10.62 9.55 3.94
CA LEU A 170 -10.01 9.45 5.27
C LEU A 170 -10.42 8.14 5.93
N ASP A 171 -9.58 7.12 5.77
CA ASP A 171 -9.72 5.85 6.50
C ASP A 171 -9.27 6.03 7.96
N TYR A 172 -9.93 5.33 8.88
CA TYR A 172 -9.55 5.29 10.30
C TYR A 172 -8.09 4.85 10.48
N ASN A 173 -7.61 3.93 9.64
CA ASN A 173 -6.21 3.51 9.64
C ASN A 173 -5.24 4.68 9.39
N MET A 174 -5.57 5.57 8.45
CA MET A 174 -4.75 6.76 8.17
C MET A 174 -4.71 7.71 9.37
N VAL A 175 -5.86 7.90 10.04
CA VAL A 175 -5.94 8.72 11.25
C VAL A 175 -5.08 8.15 12.38
N ILE A 176 -5.16 6.84 12.63
CA ILE A 176 -4.36 6.21 13.68
C ILE A 176 -2.87 6.37 13.36
N ILE A 177 -2.45 6.07 12.13
CA ILE A 177 -1.03 6.19 11.73
C ILE A 177 -0.56 7.64 11.87
N PHE A 178 -1.39 8.62 11.49
CA PHE A 178 -1.06 10.03 11.65
C PHE A 178 -0.87 10.42 13.13
N VAL A 179 -1.80 10.03 14.00
CA VAL A 179 -1.70 10.31 15.45
C VAL A 179 -0.48 9.63 16.06
N MET A 180 -0.20 8.38 15.68
CA MET A 180 1.00 7.66 16.13
C MET A 180 2.29 8.34 15.67
N ALA A 181 2.35 8.79 14.42
CA ALA A 181 3.52 9.47 13.86
C ALA A 181 3.78 10.81 14.57
N VAL A 182 2.77 11.68 14.66
CA VAL A 182 2.88 12.98 15.34
C VAL A 182 3.20 12.82 16.82
N GLY A 183 2.54 11.85 17.49
CA GLY A 183 2.82 11.53 18.89
C GLY A 183 4.26 11.08 19.11
N THR A 184 4.79 10.22 18.24
CA THR A 184 6.18 9.72 18.31
C THR A 184 7.18 10.86 18.13
N VAL A 185 6.96 11.75 17.16
CA VAL A 185 7.82 12.91 16.93
C VAL A 185 7.78 13.88 18.11
N ALA A 186 6.59 14.17 18.65
CA ALA A 186 6.43 15.07 19.80
C ALA A 186 7.10 14.52 21.06
N LEU A 187 6.88 13.24 21.38
CA LEU A 187 7.51 12.56 22.52
C LEU A 187 9.03 12.47 22.36
N GLY A 188 9.51 12.12 21.16
CA GLY A 188 10.93 12.07 20.85
C GLY A 188 11.62 13.42 20.99
N GLY A 189 11.00 14.48 20.45
CA GLY A 189 11.49 15.86 20.57
C GLY A 189 11.50 16.34 22.02
N TYR A 190 10.43 16.08 22.77
CA TYR A 190 10.35 16.43 24.20
C TYR A 190 11.42 15.73 25.03
N TRP A 191 11.65 14.43 24.81
CA TRP A 191 12.65 13.67 25.55
C TRP A 191 14.08 14.11 25.21
N ALA A 192 14.37 14.37 23.93
CA ALA A 192 15.66 14.92 23.51
C ALA A 192 15.94 16.26 24.21
N GLY A 193 14.98 17.20 24.18
CA GLY A 193 15.12 18.50 24.83
C GLY A 193 15.24 18.41 26.36
N SER A 194 14.45 17.55 27.01
CA SER A 194 14.48 17.39 28.47
C SER A 194 15.82 16.82 28.97
N ARG A 195 16.44 15.88 28.22
CA ARG A 195 17.77 15.35 28.56
C ARG A 195 18.85 16.42 28.44
N ASP A 196 18.76 17.29 27.44
CA ASP A 196 19.71 18.39 27.27
C ASP A 196 19.60 19.44 28.38
N VAL A 197 18.38 19.79 28.80
CA VAL A 197 18.17 20.71 29.92
C VAL A 197 18.69 20.11 31.24
N LYS A 198 18.40 18.82 31.50
CA LYS A 198 18.91 18.14 32.71
C LYS A 198 20.44 18.03 32.72
N LYS A 199 21.06 17.78 31.56
CA LYS A 199 22.52 17.73 31.41
C LYS A 199 23.15 19.11 31.63
N ARG A 200 22.56 20.17 31.08
CA ARG A 200 22.99 21.57 31.32
C ARG A 200 22.83 21.99 32.78
N TYR A 201 21.71 21.66 33.43
CA TYR A 201 21.49 21.92 34.85
C TYR A 201 22.50 21.20 35.77
N MET A 202 22.81 19.92 35.49
CA MET A 202 23.81 19.17 36.26
C MET A 202 25.25 19.65 36.01
N LYS A 203 25.56 20.19 34.82
CA LYS A 203 26.85 20.81 34.51
C LYS A 203 27.02 22.11 35.30
N HIS A 204 25.98 22.96 35.32
CA HIS A 204 25.98 24.21 36.10
C HIS A 204 26.08 23.98 37.62
N LYS A 205 25.57 22.86 38.14
CA LYS A 205 25.68 22.52 39.59
C LYS A 205 27.04 21.92 39.98
N ARG A 206 27.93 21.64 39.01
CA ARG A 206 29.24 21.00 39.23
C ARG A 206 30.43 21.94 38.97
N ASP A 207 30.21 23.05 38.26
CA ASP A 207 31.18 24.12 38.01
C ASP A 207 30.73 25.43 38.69
N ASP A 208 31.21 25.66 39.92
CA ASP A 208 31.32 27.01 40.51
C ASP A 208 32.77 27.51 40.30
N GLY A 209 33.17 27.64 39.04
CA GLY A 209 34.46 28.18 38.61
C GLY A 209 34.31 28.90 37.26
N PRO A 210 34.99 30.04 37.01
CA PRO A 210 34.67 30.91 35.89
C PRO A 210 35.37 30.41 34.62
N GLU A 211 34.77 29.45 33.92
CA GLU A 211 35.15 29.16 32.54
C GLU A 211 33.94 29.20 31.60
N LYS A 212 34.21 29.84 30.46
CA LYS A 212 33.24 30.37 29.52
C LYS A 212 32.26 29.30 29.06
N GLN A 213 30.99 29.64 29.19
CA GLN A 213 29.88 29.00 28.52
C GLN A 213 30.05 29.18 27.01
N GLU A 214 30.69 28.21 26.36
CA GLU A 214 30.51 27.97 24.94
C GLU A 214 29.19 27.21 24.81
N ASP A 215 28.18 27.94 24.35
CA ASP A 215 26.92 27.37 23.94
C ASP A 215 27.19 26.30 22.87
N GLU A 216 27.18 25.01 23.27
CA GLU A 216 26.77 23.91 22.38
C GLU A 216 25.25 24.03 22.11
N ALA A 217 24.80 25.21 21.67
CA ALA A 217 23.78 25.24 20.65
C ALA A 217 24.51 24.68 19.42
N VAL A 218 24.16 23.47 19.01
CA VAL A 218 24.57 22.97 17.70
C VAL A 218 24.06 24.01 16.71
N ASP A 219 24.91 24.94 16.29
CA ASP A 219 24.62 25.83 15.19
C ASP A 219 24.19 24.91 14.06
N VAL A 220 22.90 25.00 13.69
CA VAL A 220 22.32 24.24 12.61
C VAL A 220 23.00 24.76 11.35
N THR A 221 24.20 24.23 11.11
CA THR A 221 25.11 24.77 10.10
C THR A 221 24.40 24.55 8.78
N PRO A 222 24.39 25.53 7.85
CA PRO A 222 23.81 25.33 6.52
C PRO A 222 24.33 24.07 5.82
N VAL A 223 25.53 23.60 6.19
CA VAL A 223 26.10 22.30 5.80
C VAL A 223 25.29 21.10 6.33
N MET A 224 24.91 21.07 7.62
CA MET A 224 24.04 20.03 8.19
C MET A 224 22.68 19.99 7.49
N ILE A 225 22.10 21.15 7.20
CA ILE A 225 20.83 21.26 6.46
C ILE A 225 21.00 20.69 5.05
N CYS A 226 22.07 21.07 4.35
CA CYS A 226 22.35 20.57 3.01
C CYS A 226 22.53 19.04 2.99
N VAL A 227 23.31 18.49 3.93
CA VAL A 227 23.51 17.04 4.08
C VAL A 227 22.18 16.32 4.34
N PHE A 228 21.34 16.86 5.24
CA PHE A 228 20.03 16.29 5.53
C PHE A 228 19.13 16.26 4.30
N VAL A 229 19.05 17.37 3.55
CA VAL A 229 18.25 17.45 2.32
C VAL A 229 18.73 16.44 1.29
N VAL A 230 20.05 16.34 1.06
CA VAL A 230 20.63 15.38 0.11
C VAL A 230 20.32 13.93 0.52
N MET A 231 20.42 13.61 1.82
CA MET A 231 20.07 12.29 2.35
C MET A 231 18.57 11.97 2.19
N CYS A 232 17.68 12.93 2.45
CA CYS A 232 16.25 12.74 2.25
C CYS A 232 15.90 12.57 0.76
N CYS A 233 16.47 13.39 -0.12
CA CYS A 233 16.24 13.29 -1.55
C CYS A 233 16.77 11.97 -2.12
N SER A 234 17.97 11.53 -1.70
CA SER A 234 18.53 10.25 -2.16
C SER A 234 17.68 9.06 -1.72
N MET A 235 17.16 9.07 -0.48
CA MET A 235 16.25 8.04 0.01
C MET A 235 14.97 7.94 -0.82
N LEU A 236 14.37 9.08 -1.18
CA LEU A 236 13.17 9.11 -2.04
C LEU A 236 13.45 8.60 -3.46
N VAL A 237 14.57 9.01 -4.07
CA VAL A 237 14.96 8.55 -5.41
C VAL A 237 15.25 7.05 -5.42
N LEU A 238 15.92 6.56 -4.38
CA LEU A 238 16.16 5.14 -4.18
C LEU A 238 14.83 4.38 -4.09
N LEU A 239 13.87 4.85 -3.28
CA LEU A 239 12.54 4.24 -3.16
C LEU A 239 11.77 4.24 -4.48
N TYR A 240 11.94 5.26 -5.33
CA TYR A 240 11.31 5.32 -6.65
C TYR A 240 11.86 4.26 -7.63
N HIS A 241 13.19 4.08 -7.68
CA HIS A 241 13.81 3.14 -8.63
C HIS A 241 13.88 1.69 -8.12
N PHE A 242 14.05 1.50 -6.81
CA PHE A 242 14.29 0.19 -6.20
C PHE A 242 13.26 -0.16 -5.12
N TYR A 243 12.00 0.26 -5.32
CA TYR A 243 10.91 0.05 -4.37
C TYR A 243 10.87 -1.39 -3.83
N ASP A 244 10.83 -2.37 -4.73
CA ASP A 244 10.65 -3.78 -4.36
C ASP A 244 11.74 -4.27 -3.41
N GLN A 245 13.01 -3.92 -3.64
CA GLN A 245 14.12 -4.37 -2.78
C GLN A 245 14.23 -3.54 -1.50
N LEU A 246 14.07 -2.22 -1.60
CA LEU A 246 14.24 -1.31 -0.46
C LEU A 246 13.15 -1.47 0.59
N VAL A 247 11.92 -1.81 0.20
CA VAL A 247 10.84 -2.08 1.15
C VAL A 247 11.24 -3.23 2.09
N TYR A 248 11.82 -4.32 1.57
CA TYR A 248 12.31 -5.41 2.43
C TYR A 248 13.46 -4.99 3.34
N VAL A 249 14.38 -4.15 2.85
CA VAL A 249 15.47 -3.60 3.68
C VAL A 249 14.93 -2.73 4.81
N ILE A 250 13.96 -1.85 4.52
CA ILE A 250 13.31 -0.99 5.52
C ILE A 250 12.56 -1.83 6.55
N ILE A 251 11.82 -2.87 6.12
CA ILE A 251 11.16 -3.81 7.03
C ILE A 251 12.17 -4.50 7.93
N GLY A 252 13.31 -4.96 7.39
CA GLY A 252 14.38 -5.56 8.18
C GLY A 252 14.93 -4.62 9.25
N ILE A 253 15.23 -3.37 8.88
CA ILE A 253 15.71 -2.34 9.82
C ILE A 253 14.64 -2.01 10.87
N PHE A 254 13.36 -1.93 10.48
CA PHE A 254 12.25 -1.70 11.39
C PHE A 254 12.10 -2.85 12.40
N CYS A 255 12.22 -4.11 11.96
CA CYS A 255 12.20 -5.28 12.84
C CYS A 255 13.35 -5.24 13.84
N LEU A 256 14.57 -4.92 13.41
CA LEU A 256 15.74 -4.79 14.30
C LEU A 256 15.57 -3.63 15.30
N SER A 257 15.07 -2.49 14.83
CA SER A 257 14.86 -1.29 15.65
C SER A 257 13.74 -1.49 16.67
N SER A 258 12.62 -2.10 16.26
CA SER A 258 11.49 -2.43 17.13
C SER A 258 11.88 -3.47 18.19
N SER A 259 12.62 -4.51 17.82
CA SER A 259 13.20 -5.48 18.77
C SER A 259 14.09 -4.80 19.81
N THR A 260 14.97 -3.89 19.38
CA THR A 260 15.89 -3.15 20.27
C THR A 260 15.14 -2.17 21.19
N GLY A 261 14.14 -1.47 20.65
CA GLY A 261 13.27 -0.58 21.42
C GLY A 261 12.45 -1.34 22.46
N LEU A 262 11.82 -2.45 22.06
CA LEU A 262 11.04 -3.30 22.95
C LEU A 262 11.91 -3.91 24.06
N TYR A 263 13.11 -4.37 23.72
CA TYR A 263 14.10 -4.86 24.69
C TYR A 263 14.44 -3.77 25.71
N SER A 264 14.69 -2.55 25.25
CA SER A 264 15.04 -1.41 26.10
C SER A 264 13.90 -1.06 27.06
N CYS A 265 12.66 -1.05 26.58
CA CYS A 265 11.46 -0.78 27.38
C CYS A 265 11.14 -1.88 28.41
N LEU A 266 11.32 -3.16 28.05
CA LEU A 266 11.02 -4.29 28.92
C LEU A 266 12.16 -4.65 29.87
N SER A 267 13.41 -4.28 29.55
CA SER A 267 14.57 -4.58 30.39
C SER A 267 14.45 -4.11 31.86
N PRO A 268 13.98 -2.88 32.18
CA PRO A 268 13.80 -2.48 33.59
C PRO A 268 12.65 -3.22 34.29
N LEU A 269 11.64 -3.66 33.55
CA LEU A 269 10.50 -4.42 34.10
C LEU A 269 10.94 -5.83 34.48
N VAL A 270 11.70 -6.50 33.60
CA VAL A 270 12.24 -7.84 33.85
C VAL A 270 13.26 -7.84 34.99
N GLN A 271 14.06 -6.78 35.12
CA GLN A 271 14.97 -6.63 36.26
C GLN A 271 14.27 -6.44 37.61
N ARG A 272 13.02 -5.96 37.63
CA ARG A 272 12.20 -5.84 38.84
C ARG A 272 11.52 -7.14 39.25
N LEU A 273 11.43 -8.13 38.36
CA LEU A 273 10.83 -9.43 38.67
C LEU A 273 11.83 -10.32 39.42
N PRO A 274 11.40 -11.04 40.49
CA PRO A 274 12.29 -11.87 41.30
C PRO A 274 12.71 -13.20 40.64
N PHE A 275 12.20 -13.51 39.44
CA PHE A 275 12.42 -14.79 38.75
C PHE A 275 13.68 -14.78 37.85
N GLY A 276 14.49 -15.85 37.89
CA GLY A 276 15.54 -16.10 36.88
C GLY A 276 16.88 -15.37 37.07
N ARG A 277 17.39 -15.26 38.30
CA ARG A 277 18.71 -14.65 38.62
C ARG A 277 19.94 -15.50 38.27
N CYS A 278 19.76 -16.63 37.60
CA CYS A 278 20.88 -17.46 37.14
C CYS A 278 21.74 -16.67 36.15
N ARG A 279 23.05 -16.60 36.39
CA ARG A 279 24.04 -16.05 35.46
C ARG A 279 24.57 -17.17 34.57
N VAL A 280 24.83 -16.84 33.31
CA VAL A 280 25.46 -17.76 32.35
C VAL A 280 26.86 -18.18 32.86
N PRO A 281 27.22 -19.48 32.84
CA PRO A 281 28.58 -19.97 33.19
C PRO A 281 29.66 -19.40 32.27
N ASP A 282 30.92 -19.42 32.71
CA ASP A 282 32.05 -18.89 31.93
C ASP A 282 32.19 -19.62 30.58
N ASN A 283 32.00 -18.87 29.49
CA ASN A 283 32.32 -19.29 28.13
C ASN A 283 33.28 -18.27 27.52
N SER A 284 34.30 -18.75 26.81
CA SER A 284 35.37 -17.97 26.15
C SER A 284 34.91 -17.23 24.88
N LEU A 285 33.68 -16.71 24.85
CA LEU A 285 33.13 -15.97 23.72
C LEU A 285 33.33 -14.45 23.89
N PRO A 286 33.94 -13.74 22.92
CA PRO A 286 34.37 -12.34 23.06
C PRO A 286 33.23 -11.34 23.32
N TYR A 287 31.99 -11.67 22.95
CA TYR A 287 30.81 -10.81 23.16
C TYR A 287 30.16 -10.95 24.56
N PHE A 288 30.48 -12.02 25.30
CA PHE A 288 29.84 -12.37 26.59
C PHE A 288 30.69 -12.07 27.84
N HIS A 289 31.69 -11.18 27.73
CA HIS A 289 32.54 -10.82 28.88
C HIS A 289 31.78 -10.17 30.05
N LYS A 290 30.63 -9.52 29.80
CA LYS A 290 29.74 -8.99 30.84
C LYS A 290 28.63 -10.02 31.10
N ARG A 291 28.74 -10.81 32.17
CA ARG A 291 27.78 -11.86 32.59
C ARG A 291 26.32 -11.36 32.62
N PRO A 292 25.51 -11.52 31.56
CA PRO A 292 24.13 -11.09 31.58
C PRO A 292 23.30 -12.14 32.34
N PRO A 293 22.31 -11.75 33.16
CA PRO A 293 21.33 -12.69 33.67
C PRO A 293 20.59 -13.37 32.51
N VAL A 294 20.31 -14.66 32.67
CA VAL A 294 19.61 -15.48 31.65
C VAL A 294 18.26 -14.86 31.26
N SER A 295 17.59 -14.16 32.18
CA SER A 295 16.35 -13.45 31.94
C SER A 295 16.45 -12.34 30.88
N LEU A 296 17.58 -11.63 30.78
CA LEU A 296 17.78 -10.60 29.75
C LEU A 296 18.04 -11.22 28.38
N LEU A 297 18.70 -12.38 28.33
CA LEU A 297 18.93 -13.09 27.07
C LEU A 297 17.62 -13.69 26.52
N LEU A 298 16.79 -14.26 27.41
CA LEU A 298 15.45 -14.72 27.07
C LEU A 298 14.57 -13.57 26.60
N LEU A 299 14.64 -12.40 27.24
CA LEU A 299 13.92 -11.21 26.81
C LEU A 299 14.33 -10.75 25.41
N ALA A 300 15.63 -10.77 25.10
CA ALA A 300 16.12 -10.41 23.77
C ALA A 300 15.59 -11.37 22.69
N LEU A 301 15.61 -12.69 22.98
CA LEU A 301 15.03 -13.70 22.09
C LEU A 301 13.53 -13.52 21.90
N LEU A 302 12.80 -13.19 22.96
CA LEU A 302 11.36 -12.91 22.89
C LEU A 302 11.08 -11.67 22.03
N CYS A 303 11.85 -10.59 22.20
CA CYS A 303 11.68 -9.37 21.39
C CYS A 303 11.94 -9.65 19.91
N LEU A 304 13.00 -10.42 19.59
CA LEU A 304 13.29 -10.85 18.22
C LEU A 304 12.18 -11.73 17.65
N ALA A 305 11.68 -12.69 18.42
CA ALA A 305 10.62 -13.59 18.00
C ALA A 305 9.33 -12.82 17.66
N VAL A 306 8.94 -11.84 18.49
CA VAL A 306 7.78 -10.98 18.22
C VAL A 306 7.94 -10.21 16.91
N SER A 307 9.10 -9.59 16.66
CA SER A 307 9.37 -8.88 15.40
C SER A 307 9.38 -9.81 14.18
N VAL A 308 9.91 -11.03 14.31
CA VAL A 308 9.92 -12.02 13.22
C VAL A 308 8.52 -12.53 12.92
N VAL A 309 7.75 -12.89 13.95
CA VAL A 309 6.34 -13.31 13.80
C VAL A 309 5.55 -12.24 13.07
N TRP A 310 5.64 -10.98 13.50
CA TRP A 310 5.00 -9.88 12.80
C TRP A 310 5.44 -9.78 11.34
N GLY A 311 6.75 -9.89 11.07
CA GLY A 311 7.29 -9.81 9.71
C GLY A 311 6.81 -10.94 8.77
N VAL A 312 6.63 -12.16 9.29
CA VAL A 312 6.14 -13.32 8.52
C VAL A 312 4.64 -13.21 8.25
N PHE A 313 3.85 -12.91 9.28
CA PHE A 313 2.39 -12.86 9.17
C PHE A 313 1.84 -11.58 8.54
N ARG A 314 2.68 -10.55 8.29
CA ARG A 314 2.23 -9.25 7.76
C ARG A 314 1.47 -9.33 6.43
N ASN A 315 1.69 -10.40 5.66
CA ASN A 315 1.21 -10.54 4.28
C ASN A 315 0.19 -11.68 4.09
N GLU A 316 -0.23 -12.37 5.16
CA GLU A 316 -1.20 -13.47 5.04
C GLU A 316 -2.66 -13.00 4.95
N ASP A 317 -2.93 -11.72 5.25
CA ASP A 317 -4.28 -11.13 5.21
C ASP A 317 -4.66 -10.49 3.86
N GLN A 318 -4.04 -10.91 2.74
CA GLN A 318 -4.43 -10.52 1.38
C GLN A 318 -5.09 -11.66 0.60
#